data_AF-A0A969AUI1-F1
#
_entry.id   AF-A0A969AUI1-F1
#
_cell.length_a   1.000
_cell.length_b   1.000
_cell.length_c   1.000
_cell.angle_alpha   90.00
_cell.angle_beta   90.00
_cell.angle_gamma   90.00
#
_symmetry.space_group_name_H-M   'P 1'
#
loop_
_entity.id
_entity.type
_entity.pdbx_description
1 polymer ?
#
loop_
_entity_poly.entity_id
_entity_poly.type
_entity_poly.pdbx_seq_one_letter_code
_entity_poly.pdbx_strand_id
1 'polypeptide(L)'
;MLDGVSFSHSIFNVIPALASIYYLMILPVGLIYAAIPLGLGSLVVFFGLYFFVVRNDRVSHFIRFNTMQALLISILLFLVRLILGLLPAVGSLAFFVTALNTSVFLAILTVFIYSVIQCFRGQYADLPSISEAVYMQVP
;
A
#
# COMPACT_ATOMS: atom_id res chain seq x y z
N MET A 1 -1.47 0.78 1.91
CA MET A 1 -0.14 0.45 2.50
C MET A 1 -0.19 -0.64 3.55
N LEU A 2 -1.12 -0.58 4.53
CA LEU A 2 -1.28 -1.65 5.52
C LEU A 2 -1.72 -2.99 4.89
N ASP A 3 -2.39 -2.95 3.73
CA ASP A 3 -2.69 -4.15 2.95
C ASP A 3 -1.43 -4.93 2.56
N GLY A 4 -0.29 -4.23 2.44
CA GLY A 4 1.03 -4.80 2.19
C GLY A 4 1.54 -5.74 3.29
N VAL A 5 1.06 -5.58 4.53
CA VAL A 5 1.42 -6.44 5.68
C VAL A 5 1.02 -7.89 5.41
N SER A 6 -0.10 -8.11 4.69
CA SER A 6 -0.57 -9.46 4.38
C SER A 6 0.42 -10.26 3.52
N PHE A 7 1.27 -9.57 2.76
CA PHE A 7 2.27 -10.18 1.86
C PHE A 7 3.61 -10.43 2.55
N SER A 8 3.82 -9.90 3.76
CA SER A 8 5.13 -9.88 4.41
C SER A 8 5.47 -11.15 5.20
N HIS A 9 4.47 -11.98 5.52
CA HIS A 9 4.64 -13.16 6.36
C HIS A 9 5.73 -14.12 5.85
N SER A 10 5.79 -14.33 4.53
CA SER A 10 6.76 -15.24 3.91
C SER A 10 8.20 -14.79 4.10
N ILE A 11 8.48 -13.49 3.98
CA ILE A 11 9.85 -12.96 4.06
C ILE A 11 10.31 -12.70 5.49
N PHE A 12 9.40 -12.39 6.41
CA PHE A 12 9.75 -12.14 7.81
C PHE A 12 10.25 -13.39 8.55
N ASN A 13 9.78 -14.57 8.13
CA ASN A 13 10.31 -15.83 8.65
C ASN A 13 11.75 -16.10 8.20
N VAL A 14 12.17 -15.55 7.04
CA VAL A 14 13.51 -15.73 6.48
C VAL A 14 14.46 -14.64 6.96
N ILE A 15 13.98 -13.40 7.09
CA ILE A 15 14.76 -12.23 7.47
C ILE A 15 14.06 -11.49 8.63
N PRO A 16 14.22 -11.94 9.88
CA PRO A 16 13.53 -11.35 11.03
C PRO A 16 13.88 -9.87 11.25
N ALA A 17 15.12 -9.45 10.95
CA ALA A 17 15.55 -8.06 11.09
C ALA A 17 14.74 -7.10 10.18
N LEU A 18 14.31 -7.57 9.00
CA LEU A 18 13.47 -6.79 8.09
C LEU A 18 12.07 -6.57 8.68
N ALA A 19 11.56 -7.55 9.42
CA ALA A 19 10.28 -7.44 10.11
C ALA A 19 10.29 -6.31 11.14
N SER A 20 11.34 -6.25 11.97
CA SER A 20 11.49 -5.23 13.01
C SER A 20 11.46 -3.82 12.45
N ILE A 21 12.22 -3.58 11.37
CA ILE A 21 12.30 -2.28 10.70
C ILE A 21 10.93 -1.93 10.10
N TYR A 22 10.30 -2.88 9.41
CA TYR A 22 9.01 -2.66 8.79
C TYR A 22 7.91 -2.33 9.81
N TYR A 23 7.85 -3.06 10.93
CA TYR A 23 6.87 -2.79 11.98
C TYR A 23 7.07 -1.42 12.62
N LEU A 24 8.32 -0.96 12.78
CA LEU A 24 8.61 0.38 13.28
C LEU A 24 8.07 1.46 12.31
N MET A 25 8.23 1.26 11.00
CA MET A 25 7.73 2.21 9.99
C MET A 25 6.20 2.24 9.91
N ILE A 26 5.53 1.10 10.05
CA ILE A 26 4.06 1.01 9.93
C ILE A 26 3.34 1.43 11.21
N LEU A 27 4.00 1.35 12.37
CA LEU A 27 3.42 1.58 13.71
C LEU A 27 2.51 2.82 13.80
N PRO A 28 2.95 4.04 13.44
CA PRO A 28 2.11 5.23 13.61
C PRO A 28 0.81 5.14 12.79
N VAL A 29 0.88 4.58 11.59
CA VAL A 29 -0.30 4.37 10.74
C VAL A 29 -1.17 3.25 11.29
N GLY A 30 -0.57 2.17 11.80
CA GLY A 30 -1.27 1.06 12.43
C GLY A 30 -2.10 1.48 13.64
N LEU A 31 -1.59 2.39 14.47
CA LEU A 31 -2.33 2.93 15.62
C LEU A 31 -3.59 3.69 15.18
N ILE A 32 -3.51 4.50 14.12
CA ILE A 32 -4.66 5.23 13.56
C ILE A 32 -5.74 4.25 13.09
N TYR A 33 -5.33 3.17 12.42
CA TYR A 33 -6.26 2.18 11.89
C TYR A 33 -6.90 1.36 13.02
N ALA A 34 -6.14 1.00 14.05
CA ALA A 34 -6.61 0.23 15.19
C ALA A 34 -7.57 1.03 16.09
N ALA A 35 -7.51 2.36 16.06
CA ALA A 35 -8.44 3.23 16.79
C ALA A 35 -9.88 3.16 16.26
N ILE A 36 -10.07 2.66 15.03
CA ILE A 36 -11.38 2.56 14.39
C ILE A 36 -11.97 1.17 14.71
N PRO A 37 -13.12 1.10 15.39
CA PRO A 37 -13.72 -0.18 15.80
C PRO A 37 -14.20 -1.01 14.59
N LEU A 38 -14.51 -2.28 14.85
CA LEU A 38 -15.03 -3.24 13.86
C LEU A 38 -14.06 -3.63 12.73
N GLY A 39 -12.78 -3.26 12.84
CA GLY A 39 -11.78 -3.58 11.81
C GLY A 39 -11.98 -2.81 10.50
N LEU A 40 -12.81 -1.77 10.51
CA LEU A 40 -13.13 -0.94 9.34
C LEU A 40 -12.09 0.17 9.09
N GLY A 41 -10.97 0.17 9.83
CA GLY A 41 -9.98 1.25 9.79
C GLY A 41 -9.43 1.55 8.40
N SER A 42 -9.10 0.52 7.62
CA SER A 42 -8.62 0.71 6.24
C SER A 42 -9.66 1.33 5.33
N LEU A 43 -10.93 0.91 5.44
CA LEU A 43 -12.04 1.43 4.65
C LEU A 43 -12.35 2.89 4.99
N VAL A 44 -12.42 3.20 6.29
CA VAL A 44 -12.70 4.55 6.78
C VAL A 44 -11.57 5.50 6.39
N VAL A 45 -10.31 5.09 6.54
CA VAL A 45 -9.16 5.91 6.11
C VAL A 45 -9.16 6.09 4.59
N PHE A 46 -9.47 5.05 3.82
CA PHE A 46 -9.58 5.15 2.36
C PHE A 46 -10.59 6.22 1.94
N PHE A 47 -11.83 6.11 2.43
CA PHE A 47 -12.89 7.08 2.09
C PHE A 47 -12.60 8.47 2.66
N GLY A 48 -12.06 8.54 3.88
CA GLY A 48 -11.67 9.81 4.50
C GLY A 48 -10.63 10.55 3.68
N LEU A 49 -9.55 9.88 3.28
CA LEU A 49 -8.52 10.47 2.41
C LEU A 49 -9.11 10.86 1.05
N TYR A 50 -9.96 10.04 0.47
CA TYR A 50 -10.59 10.36 -0.82
C TYR A 50 -11.45 11.62 -0.76
N PHE A 51 -12.40 11.70 0.18
CA PHE A 51 -13.34 12.81 0.25
C PHE A 51 -12.71 14.09 0.80
N PHE A 52 -11.90 14.01 1.86
CA PHE A 52 -11.37 15.20 2.53
C PHE A 52 -10.06 15.72 1.93
N VAL A 53 -9.30 14.87 1.25
CA VAL A 53 -8.01 15.25 0.65
C VAL A 53 -8.12 15.31 -0.86
N VAL A 54 -8.38 14.17 -1.53
CA VAL A 54 -8.32 14.10 -3.00
C VAL A 54 -9.34 15.01 -3.68
N ARG A 55 -10.57 15.05 -3.17
CA ARG A 55 -11.68 15.84 -3.71
C ARG A 55 -11.74 17.29 -3.20
N ASN A 56 -10.77 17.71 -2.41
CA ASN A 56 -10.75 19.04 -1.82
C ASN A 56 -9.75 19.96 -2.54
N ASP A 57 -10.25 20.87 -3.38
CA ASP A 57 -9.41 21.78 -4.18
C ASP A 57 -8.62 22.79 -3.34
N ARG A 58 -8.91 22.92 -2.04
CA ARG A 58 -8.10 23.72 -1.11
C ARG A 58 -6.79 23.03 -0.74
N VAL A 59 -6.71 21.72 -0.94
CA VAL A 59 -5.48 20.94 -0.73
C VAL A 59 -4.61 21.08 -1.97
N SER A 60 -3.29 21.23 -1.78
CA SER A 60 -2.37 21.35 -2.90
C SER A 60 -2.45 20.14 -3.84
N HIS A 61 -2.35 20.38 -5.14
CA HIS A 61 -2.35 19.32 -6.15
C HIS A 61 -1.30 18.24 -5.84
N PHE A 62 -0.14 18.63 -5.30
CA PHE A 62 0.90 17.71 -4.87
C PHE A 62 0.42 16.68 -3.84
N ILE A 63 -0.27 17.11 -2.79
CA ILE A 63 -0.79 16.21 -1.75
C ILE A 63 -1.92 15.36 -2.32
N ARG A 64 -2.81 15.94 -3.14
CA ARG A 64 -3.92 15.24 -3.79
C ARG A 64 -3.43 14.12 -4.70
N PHE A 65 -2.39 14.40 -5.50
CA PHE A 65 -1.76 13.43 -6.39
C PHE A 65 -1.15 12.26 -5.62
N ASN A 66 -0.27 12.52 -4.66
CA ASN A 66 0.39 11.46 -3.89
C ASN A 66 -0.62 10.63 -3.07
N THR A 67 -1.66 11.29 -2.54
CA THR A 67 -2.75 10.60 -1.82
C THR A 67 -3.53 9.69 -2.76
N MET A 68 -3.93 10.18 -3.94
CA MET A 68 -4.66 9.38 -4.92
C MET A 68 -3.82 8.21 -5.42
N GLN A 69 -2.52 8.41 -5.64
CA GLN A 69 -1.59 7.33 -6.00
C GLN A 69 -1.54 6.24 -4.92
N ALA A 70 -1.43 6.63 -3.66
CA ALA A 70 -1.45 5.69 -2.54
C ALA A 70 -2.78 4.92 -2.44
N LEU A 71 -3.92 5.57 -2.72
CA LEU A 71 -5.24 4.93 -2.74
C LEU A 71 -5.35 3.92 -3.88
N LEU A 72 -4.91 4.26 -5.10
CA LEU A 72 -4.91 3.32 -6.24
C LEU A 72 -4.02 2.11 -5.97
N ILE A 73 -2.84 2.30 -5.39
CA ILE A 73 -1.96 1.19 -4.99
C ILE A 73 -2.67 0.33 -3.94
N SER A 74 -3.36 0.91 -2.95
CA SER A 74 -4.11 0.12 -1.97
C SER A 74 -5.19 -0.74 -2.63
N ILE A 75 -5.94 -0.20 -3.59
CA ILE A 75 -6.93 -0.96 -4.37
C ILE A 75 -6.26 -2.10 -5.13
N LEU A 76 -5.16 -1.82 -5.83
CA LEU A 76 -4.44 -2.84 -6.60
C LEU A 76 -3.97 -3.99 -5.71
N LEU A 77 -3.41 -3.68 -4.54
CA LEU A 77 -2.97 -4.67 -3.57
C LEU A 77 -4.11 -5.49 -3.00
N PHE A 78 -5.24 -4.84 -2.71
CA PHE A 78 -6.45 -5.53 -2.28
C PHE A 78 -6.94 -6.52 -3.34
N LEU A 79 -6.96 -6.12 -4.62
CA LEU A 79 -7.34 -7.00 -5.73
C LEU A 79 -6.36 -8.17 -5.90
N VAL A 80 -5.05 -7.91 -5.85
CA VAL A 80 -4.03 -8.97 -5.90
C VAL A 80 -4.25 -9.96 -4.75
N ARG A 81 -4.49 -9.47 -3.53
CA ARG A 81 -4.78 -10.32 -2.37
C ARG A 81 -6.03 -11.17 -2.57
N LEU A 82 -7.11 -10.61 -3.12
CA LEU A 82 -8.32 -11.37 -3.44
C LEU A 82 -8.02 -12.48 -4.45
N ILE A 83 -7.30 -12.17 -5.54
CA ILE A 83 -6.93 -13.14 -6.57
C ILE A 83 -6.10 -14.28 -5.98
N LEU A 84 -5.07 -13.96 -5.18
CA LEU A 84 -4.24 -14.97 -4.53
C LEU A 84 -5.00 -15.81 -3.50
N GLY A 85 -5.96 -15.21 -2.80
CA GLY A 85 -6.83 -15.92 -1.86
C GLY A 85 -7.75 -16.95 -2.51
N LEU A 86 -8.02 -16.83 -3.82
CA LEU A 86 -8.79 -17.81 -4.58
C LEU A 86 -7.94 -19.00 -5.07
N LEU A 87 -6.60 -18.91 -4.99
CA LEU A 87 -5.73 -19.99 -5.44
C LEU A 87 -5.68 -21.13 -4.40
N PRO A 88 -5.88 -22.39 -4.82
CA PRO A 88 -5.81 -23.52 -3.91
C PRO A 88 -4.37 -23.74 -3.41
N ALA A 89 -4.17 -23.83 -2.10
CA ALA A 89 -2.84 -24.06 -1.51
C ALA A 89 -2.48 -25.57 -1.51
N VAL A 90 -2.17 -26.13 -2.68
CA VAL A 90 -1.83 -27.57 -2.81
C VAL A 90 -0.48 -27.76 -3.51
N GLY A 91 0.41 -28.53 -2.88
CA GLY A 91 1.67 -28.98 -3.48
C GLY A 91 2.57 -27.85 -3.99
N SER A 92 3.03 -27.95 -5.25
CA SER A 92 3.92 -26.99 -5.91
C SER A 92 3.35 -25.57 -6.02
N LEU A 93 2.02 -25.41 -5.95
CA LEU A 93 1.36 -24.11 -6.01
C LEU A 93 1.62 -23.27 -4.75
N ALA A 94 1.87 -23.92 -3.60
CA ALA A 94 2.21 -23.23 -2.35
C ALA A 94 3.56 -22.50 -2.44
N PHE A 95 4.56 -23.11 -3.10
CA PHE A 95 5.85 -22.46 -3.35
C PHE A 95 5.69 -21.24 -4.26
N PHE A 96 4.90 -21.37 -5.33
CA PHE A 96 4.63 -20.26 -6.24
C PHE A 96 3.93 -19.08 -5.53
N VAL A 97 2.89 -19.36 -4.74
CA VAL A 97 2.20 -18.34 -3.94
C VAL A 97 3.15 -17.66 -2.95
N THR A 98 4.06 -18.41 -2.33
CA THR A 98 5.06 -17.87 -1.39
C THR A 98 6.04 -16.92 -2.11
N ALA A 99 6.56 -17.32 -3.26
CA ALA A 99 7.46 -16.52 -4.08
C ALA A 99 6.78 -15.25 -4.61
N LEU A 100 5.51 -15.35 -5.00
CA LEU A 100 4.72 -14.23 -5.49
C LEU A 100 4.42 -13.25 -4.35
N ASN A 101 3.98 -13.72 -3.18
CA ASN A 101 3.80 -12.86 -1.99
C ASN A 101 5.08 -12.10 -1.63
N THR A 102 6.21 -12.79 -1.64
CA THR A 102 7.52 -12.19 -1.35
C THR A 102 7.89 -11.12 -2.38
N SER A 103 7.73 -11.41 -3.67
CA SER A 103 7.99 -10.46 -4.76
C SER A 103 7.10 -9.22 -4.67
N VAL A 104 5.81 -9.41 -4.41
CA VAL A 104 4.84 -8.33 -4.22
C VAL A 104 5.21 -7.47 -3.01
N PHE A 105 5.58 -8.08 -1.88
CA PHE A 105 6.02 -7.33 -0.70
C PHE A 105 7.25 -6.46 -1.00
N LEU A 106 8.28 -7.01 -1.65
CA LEU A 106 9.48 -6.27 -2.01
C LEU A 106 9.19 -5.13 -3.00
N ALA A 107 8.29 -5.35 -3.96
CA ALA A 107 7.84 -4.31 -4.88
C ALA A 107 7.15 -3.16 -4.12
N ILE A 108 6.23 -3.48 -3.20
CA ILE A 108 5.55 -2.47 -2.36
C ILE A 108 6.55 -1.69 -1.53
N LEU A 109 7.50 -2.37 -0.89
CA LEU A 109 8.51 -1.73 -0.06
C LEU A 109 9.39 -0.77 -0.88
N THR A 110 9.77 -1.19 -2.09
CA THR A 110 10.57 -0.36 -3.01
C THR A 110 9.79 0.87 -3.44
N VAL A 111 8.53 0.69 -3.87
CA VAL A 111 7.64 1.80 -4.26
C VAL A 111 7.45 2.77 -3.09
N PHE A 112 7.23 2.27 -1.89
CA PHE A 112 7.07 3.11 -0.71
C PHE A 112 8.30 3.96 -0.43
N ILE A 113 9.49 3.35 -0.38
CA ILE A 113 10.74 4.06 -0.12
C ILE A 113 10.97 5.13 -1.19
N TYR A 114 10.76 4.77 -2.47
CA TYR A 114 10.84 5.72 -3.58
C TYR A 114 9.88 6.90 -3.41
N SER A 115 8.60 6.63 -3.13
CA SER A 115 7.59 7.68 -2.95
C SER A 115 7.91 8.59 -1.77
N VAL A 116 8.41 8.05 -0.66
CA VAL A 116 8.82 8.82 0.52
C VAL A 116 9.99 9.75 0.17
N ILE A 117 11.02 9.24 -0.50
CA ILE A 117 12.19 10.05 -0.91
C ILE A 117 11.76 11.18 -1.84
N GLN A 118 10.92 10.89 -2.84
CA GLN A 118 10.42 11.90 -3.77
C GLN A 118 9.56 12.95 -3.05
N CYS A 119 8.71 12.52 -2.11
CA CYS A 119 7.93 13.43 -1.28
C CYS A 119 8.80 14.39 -0.47
N PHE A 120 9.87 13.89 0.17
CA PHE A 120 10.82 14.73 0.90
C PHE A 120 11.54 15.75 0.00
N ARG A 121 11.75 15.41 -1.28
CA ARG A 121 12.34 16.31 -2.28
C ARG A 121 11.33 17.30 -2.89
N GLY A 122 10.06 17.21 -2.51
CA GLY A 122 8.98 17.99 -3.13
C GLY A 122 8.69 17.60 -4.59
N GLN A 123 9.12 16.41 -5.01
CA GLN A 123 8.94 15.89 -6.36
C GLN A 123 7.79 14.88 -6.39
N TYR A 124 7.09 14.80 -7.52
CA TYR A 124 6.07 13.79 -7.72
C TYR A 124 6.73 12.41 -7.79
N ALA A 125 6.21 11.45 -7.02
CA ALA A 125 6.59 10.05 -7.16
C ALA A 125 5.93 9.53 -8.43
N ASP A 126 6.64 9.51 -9.55
CA ASP A 126 6.04 9.12 -10.82
C ASP A 126 6.20 7.61 -11.04
N LEU A 127 5.15 6.85 -10.72
CA LEU A 127 5.06 5.43 -11.04
C LEU A 127 4.37 5.26 -12.40
N PRO A 128 5.05 4.72 -13.43
CA PRO A 128 4.44 4.52 -14.74
C PRO A 128 3.15 3.69 -14.64
N SER A 129 2.18 4.00 -15.50
CA SER A 129 0.79 3.48 -15.47
C SER A 129 -0.07 3.91 -14.27
N ILE A 130 0.46 3.95 -13.04
CA ILE A 130 -0.32 4.40 -11.88
C ILE A 130 -0.48 5.92 -11.89
N SER A 131 0.60 6.67 -12.13
CA SER A 131 0.55 8.14 -12.22
C SER A 131 -0.40 8.62 -13.31
N GLU A 132 -0.40 7.97 -14.47
CA GLU A 132 -1.35 8.28 -15.55
C GLU A 132 -2.80 8.11 -15.09
N ALA A 133 -3.08 7.01 -14.37
CA ALA A 133 -4.39 6.79 -13.77
C ALA A 133 -4.75 7.84 -12.71
N VAL A 134 -3.78 8.34 -11.94
CA VAL A 134 -3.97 9.44 -10.98
C VAL A 134 -4.31 10.74 -11.70
N TYR A 135 -3.56 11.10 -12.76
CA TYR A 135 -3.82 12.32 -13.53
C TYR A 135 -5.22 12.35 -14.14
N MET A 136 -5.80 11.19 -14.49
CA MET A 136 -7.18 11.10 -14.95
C MET A 136 -8.23 11.28 -13.84
N GLN A 137 -7.86 11.10 -12.56
CA GLN A 137 -8.79 11.08 -11.44
C GLN A 137 -8.72 12.31 -10.54
N VAL A 138 -7.58 12.98 -10.50
CA VAL A 138 -7.37 14.20 -9.71
C VAL A 138 -7.69 15.42 -10.59
N PRO A 139 -8.76 16.18 -10.30
CA PRO A 139 -9.10 17.39 -11.05
C PRO A 139 -8.13 18.55 -10.79
#